data_AF-A0A813K635-F1
#
_entry.id   AF-A0A813K635-F1
#
_cell.length_a   1.000
_cell.length_b   1.000
_cell.length_c   1.000
_cell.angle_alpha   90.00
_cell.angle_beta   90.00
_cell.angle_gamma   90.00
#
_symmetry.space_group_name_H-M   'P 1'
#
loop_
_entity.id
_entity.type
_entity.pdbx_description
1 polymer ?
#
loop_
_entity_poly.entity_id
_entity_poly.type
_entity_poly.pdbx_seq_one_letter_code
_entity_poly.pdbx_strand_id
1 'polypeptide(L)'
;MSKSKLTGSFKPFKGDLKVEIQSSARLTMQQWTTAYLSVMLEWWLDFAETAAPRMDMDGTWCVCAAGALLLSSTIPAMGTETLNDLIDDKKYKDGIQEIIRTTCVRPNDFDSKAISLLDVLQQRGRGDEACRHLAQSLQEVSREKITNWRAYIYTLLKGFDGSAYTALKSGKDSESRRIRRAERAERNAAAAAAEDSLGPAQVQETEATEKAPSIIALAASVGPPSTGIQ
;
A
#
# COMPACT_ATOMS: atom_id res chain seq x y z
N MET A 1 -49.76 -8.60 27.12
CA MET A 1 -48.66 -8.56 26.14
C MET A 1 -47.42 -9.12 26.81
N SER A 2 -47.08 -10.35 26.46
CA SER A 2 -46.20 -11.23 27.24
C SER A 2 -44.73 -11.01 26.91
N LYS A 3 -43.89 -10.88 27.95
CA LYS A 3 -42.43 -10.78 27.87
C LYS A 3 -41.84 -12.20 27.85
N SER A 4 -41.37 -12.68 26.69
CA SER A 4 -40.68 -13.96 26.58
C SER A 4 -39.17 -13.79 26.85
N LYS A 5 -38.73 -14.33 27.98
CA LYS A 5 -37.33 -14.47 28.41
C LYS A 5 -36.71 -15.67 27.68
N LEU A 6 -35.77 -15.43 26.76
CA LEU A 6 -34.96 -16.48 26.13
C LEU A 6 -33.62 -16.57 26.87
N THR A 7 -33.48 -17.55 27.76
CA THR A 7 -32.22 -17.90 28.40
C THR A 7 -31.55 -19.01 27.60
N GLY A 8 -30.69 -18.63 26.65
CA GLY A 8 -29.86 -19.56 25.88
C GLY A 8 -28.58 -19.91 26.65
N SER A 9 -28.47 -21.16 27.09
CA SER A 9 -27.26 -21.71 27.71
C SER A 9 -26.20 -22.00 26.64
N PHE A 10 -25.14 -21.21 26.61
CA PHE A 10 -24.00 -21.39 25.70
C PHE A 10 -22.95 -22.27 26.35
N LYS A 11 -22.78 -23.51 25.86
CA LYS A 11 -21.71 -24.42 26.29
C LYS A 11 -20.42 -24.10 25.51
N PRO A 12 -19.27 -23.95 26.18
CA PRO A 12 -17.99 -23.74 25.49
C PRO A 12 -17.50 -25.04 24.83
N PHE A 13 -17.22 -24.96 23.53
CA PHE A 13 -16.64 -26.05 22.74
C PHE A 13 -15.13 -26.10 22.99
N LYS A 14 -14.68 -27.00 23.87
CA LYS A 14 -13.26 -27.35 24.01
C LYS A 14 -12.92 -28.45 23.00
N GLY A 15 -12.57 -28.03 21.79
CA GLY A 15 -11.96 -28.89 20.79
C GLY A 15 -10.46 -28.62 20.73
N ASP A 16 -9.65 -29.54 21.26
CA ASP A 16 -8.21 -29.59 21.03
C ASP A 16 -7.97 -29.99 19.56
N LEU A 17 -7.94 -28.99 18.67
CA LEU A 17 -7.47 -29.18 17.30
C LEU A 17 -5.94 -29.10 17.29
N LYS A 18 -5.31 -30.23 17.57
CA LYS A 18 -3.89 -30.47 17.31
C LYS A 18 -3.74 -30.66 15.79
N VAL A 19 -3.65 -29.54 15.09
CA VAL A 19 -3.45 -29.49 13.63
C VAL A 19 -1.97 -29.74 13.34
N GLU A 20 -1.67 -31.02 13.12
CA GLU A 20 -0.43 -31.49 12.52
C GLU A 20 -0.50 -31.21 11.01
N ILE A 21 -0.25 -29.95 10.62
CA ILE A 21 0.06 -29.60 9.23
C ILE A 21 1.51 -30.00 8.99
N GLN A 22 1.66 -31.16 8.39
CA GLN A 22 2.90 -31.66 7.83
C GLN A 22 3.50 -30.64 6.85
N SER A 23 4.68 -30.14 7.21
CA SER A 23 5.91 -30.04 6.41
C SER A 23 5.85 -30.46 4.93
N SER A 24 5.17 -29.69 4.06
CA SER A 24 5.34 -29.85 2.59
C SER A 24 5.32 -28.56 1.77
N ALA A 25 5.32 -27.38 2.41
CA ALA A 25 5.31 -26.09 1.69
C ALA A 25 6.48 -25.16 2.06
N ARG A 26 7.66 -25.71 2.37
CA ARG A 26 8.92 -24.95 2.47
C ARG A 26 9.76 -25.12 1.20
N LEU A 27 9.16 -24.85 0.05
CA LEU A 27 9.93 -24.27 -1.04
C LEU A 27 10.10 -22.80 -0.66
N THR A 28 11.31 -22.45 -0.23
CA THR A 28 11.61 -21.13 0.31
C THR A 28 11.27 -20.06 -0.72
N MET A 29 10.64 -18.98 -0.27
CA MET A 29 10.35 -17.79 -1.08
C MET A 29 11.60 -17.27 -1.84
N GLN A 30 12.80 -17.57 -1.32
CA GLN A 30 14.08 -17.31 -1.99
C GLN A 30 14.29 -18.05 -3.30
N GLN A 31 13.80 -19.30 -3.45
CA GLN A 31 13.93 -20.04 -4.72
C GLN A 31 13.00 -19.50 -5.80
N TRP A 32 11.84 -18.95 -5.41
CA TRP A 32 10.96 -18.29 -6.36
C TRP A 32 11.52 -16.93 -6.80
N THR A 33 12.11 -16.15 -5.89
CA THR A 33 12.70 -14.85 -6.26
C THR A 33 13.93 -14.98 -7.15
N THR A 34 14.78 -15.99 -6.94
CA THR A 34 15.96 -16.20 -7.80
C THR A 34 15.57 -16.72 -9.17
N ALA A 35 14.60 -17.64 -9.28
CA ALA A 35 14.05 -18.07 -10.56
C ALA A 35 13.40 -16.90 -11.33
N TYR A 36 12.65 -16.03 -10.64
CA TYR A 36 11.98 -14.89 -11.27
C TYR A 36 12.96 -13.79 -11.72
N LEU A 37 13.99 -13.50 -10.92
CA LEU A 37 15.02 -12.52 -11.28
C LEU A 37 15.92 -13.01 -12.41
N SER A 38 16.21 -14.32 -12.49
CA SER A 38 17.01 -14.88 -13.59
C SER A 38 16.28 -14.77 -14.93
N VAL A 39 14.98 -15.08 -14.97
CA VAL A 39 14.16 -14.92 -16.19
C VAL A 39 13.98 -13.44 -16.56
N MET A 40 13.82 -12.54 -15.59
CA MET A 40 13.79 -11.10 -15.85
C MET A 40 15.12 -10.55 -16.38
N LEU A 41 16.27 -11.04 -15.89
CA LEU A 41 17.57 -10.53 -16.30
C LEU A 41 17.91 -10.99 -17.73
N GLU A 42 17.58 -12.23 -18.10
CA GLU A 42 17.73 -12.70 -19.49
C GLU A 42 16.81 -11.91 -20.45
N TRP A 43 15.56 -11.66 -20.06
CA TRP A 43 14.65 -10.80 -20.83
C TRP A 43 15.14 -9.35 -20.95
N TRP A 44 15.77 -8.82 -19.90
CA TRP A 44 16.26 -7.44 -19.93
C TRP A 44 17.51 -7.28 -20.80
N LEU A 45 18.38 -8.30 -20.85
CA LEU A 45 19.55 -8.31 -21.73
C LEU A 45 19.16 -8.46 -23.21
N ASP A 46 18.20 -9.32 -23.55
CA ASP A 46 17.66 -9.42 -24.92
C ASP A 46 16.93 -8.12 -25.36
N PHE A 47 16.24 -7.46 -24.43
CA PHE A 47 15.55 -6.19 -24.71
C PHE A 47 16.53 -5.02 -24.90
N ALA A 48 17.66 -5.01 -24.19
CA ALA A 48 18.66 -3.95 -24.30
C ALA A 48 19.46 -4.00 -25.61
N GLU A 49 19.63 -5.18 -26.21
CA GLU A 49 20.42 -5.35 -27.43
C GLU A 49 19.62 -5.03 -28.71
N THR A 50 18.29 -4.97 -28.63
CA THR A 50 17.41 -4.68 -29.79
C THR A 50 17.00 -3.20 -29.91
N ALA A 51 17.38 -2.35 -28.95
CA ALA A 51 16.93 -0.96 -28.86
C ALA A 51 18.04 0.06 -29.15
N ALA A 52 18.81 -0.11 -30.23
CA ALA A 52 19.63 0.95 -30.78
C ALA A 52 18.78 1.85 -31.71
N PRO A 53 18.40 3.08 -31.31
CA PRO A 53 17.68 3.98 -32.19
C PRO A 53 18.63 4.47 -33.30
N ARG A 54 18.39 4.00 -34.52
CA ARG A 54 18.99 4.59 -35.71
C ARG A 54 18.21 5.85 -36.07
N MET A 55 18.78 7.02 -35.76
CA MET A 55 18.26 8.31 -36.21
C MET A 55 18.49 8.43 -37.71
N ASP A 56 17.41 8.50 -38.49
CA ASP A 56 17.46 8.98 -39.87
C ASP A 56 17.46 10.51 -39.89
N MET A 57 18.17 11.07 -40.87
CA MET A 57 18.59 12.49 -40.96
C MET A 57 17.47 13.51 -41.17
N ASP A 58 16.20 13.08 -41.22
CA ASP A 58 15.07 13.95 -41.58
C ASP A 58 14.25 14.41 -40.36
N GLY A 59 14.72 14.14 -39.13
CA GLY A 59 14.13 14.67 -37.90
C GLY A 59 12.72 14.16 -37.56
N THR A 60 12.21 13.17 -38.30
CA THR A 60 10.90 12.55 -38.05
C THR A 60 11.11 11.20 -37.36
N TRP A 61 10.58 11.04 -36.15
CA TRP A 61 10.68 9.81 -35.38
C TRP A 61 9.87 8.71 -36.07
N CYS A 62 10.54 7.83 -36.82
CA CYS A 62 9.91 6.66 -37.41
C CYS A 62 9.75 5.59 -36.32
N VAL A 63 8.55 5.51 -35.73
CA VAL A 63 8.18 4.37 -34.89
C VAL A 63 7.96 3.18 -35.84
N CYS A 64 8.99 2.35 -36.02
CA CYS A 64 8.93 1.18 -36.89
C CYS A 64 7.79 0.25 -36.46
N ALA A 65 6.70 0.28 -37.23
CA ALA A 65 5.51 -0.56 -37.11
C ALA A 65 5.73 -1.97 -37.69
N ALA A 66 6.85 -2.62 -37.39
CA ALA A 66 7.17 -3.96 -37.89
C ALA A 66 7.64 -4.85 -36.73
N GLY A 67 6.67 -5.44 -36.03
CA GLY A 67 6.93 -6.37 -34.91
C GLY A 67 5.82 -6.49 -33.87
N ALA A 68 4.68 -5.81 -34.04
CA ALA A 68 3.58 -5.78 -33.06
C ALA A 68 2.45 -6.79 -33.33
N LEU A 69 2.78 -8.01 -33.79
CA LEU A 69 1.80 -9.08 -34.02
C LEU A 69 2.24 -10.36 -33.31
N LEU A 70 2.23 -10.37 -31.97
CA LEU A 70 1.96 -11.56 -31.11
C LEU A 70 2.23 -11.37 -29.61
N LEU A 71 2.29 -10.14 -29.10
CA LEU A 71 2.14 -9.87 -27.67
C LEU A 71 1.11 -8.76 -27.47
N SER A 72 -0.14 -9.04 -27.86
CA SER A 72 -1.29 -8.55 -27.08
C SER A 72 -1.32 -9.30 -25.75
N SER A 73 -0.22 -9.23 -24.99
CA SER A 73 -0.29 -9.35 -23.56
C SER A 73 -1.10 -8.14 -23.13
N THR A 74 -2.41 -8.36 -22.99
CA THR A 74 -3.26 -7.57 -22.12
C THR A 74 -2.45 -7.30 -20.88
N ILE A 75 -1.84 -6.10 -20.78
CA ILE A 75 -1.36 -5.59 -19.51
C ILE A 75 -2.62 -5.67 -18.66
N PRO A 76 -2.69 -6.56 -17.65
CA PRO A 76 -3.86 -6.61 -16.81
C PRO A 76 -3.97 -5.20 -16.25
N ALA A 77 -4.99 -4.47 -16.68
CA ALA A 77 -5.30 -3.16 -16.13
C ALA A 77 -5.39 -3.39 -14.63
N MET A 78 -4.35 -2.97 -13.90
CA MET A 78 -4.25 -3.25 -12.47
C MET A 78 -5.56 -2.76 -11.86
N GLY A 79 -6.32 -3.71 -11.31
CA GLY A 79 -7.77 -3.64 -11.25
C GLY A 79 -8.27 -2.31 -10.71
N THR A 80 -8.95 -1.56 -11.57
CA THR A 80 -9.94 -0.59 -11.08
C THR A 80 -11.10 -1.41 -10.58
N GLU A 81 -10.97 -1.98 -9.38
CA GLU A 81 -12.07 -2.61 -8.66
C GLU A 81 -13.24 -1.63 -8.73
N THR A 82 -14.33 -2.04 -9.36
CA THR A 82 -15.46 -1.14 -9.50
C THR A 82 -16.08 -0.96 -8.12
N LEU A 83 -16.69 0.20 -7.87
CA LEU A 83 -17.36 0.44 -6.59
C LEU A 83 -18.32 -0.71 -6.25
N ASN A 84 -19.00 -1.27 -7.24
CA ASN A 84 -19.94 -2.38 -7.08
C ASN A 84 -19.25 -3.63 -6.51
N ASP A 85 -18.10 -4.03 -7.06
CA ASP A 85 -17.34 -5.19 -6.57
C ASP A 85 -16.96 -5.02 -5.10
N LEU A 86 -16.61 -3.79 -4.70
CA LEU A 86 -16.25 -3.46 -3.33
C LEU A 86 -17.44 -3.48 -2.36
N ILE A 87 -18.69 -3.26 -2.82
CA ILE A 87 -19.86 -3.08 -1.94
C ILE A 87 -20.91 -4.19 -2.05
N ASP A 88 -20.74 -5.17 -2.95
CA ASP A 88 -21.77 -6.16 -3.27
C ASP A 88 -22.24 -6.97 -2.05
N ASP A 89 -21.34 -7.29 -1.12
CA ASP A 89 -21.63 -8.06 0.09
C ASP A 89 -22.00 -7.21 1.31
N LYS A 90 -22.21 -5.89 1.13
CA LYS A 90 -22.32 -4.95 2.25
C LYS A 90 -23.75 -4.46 2.47
N LYS A 91 -24.18 -4.39 3.73
CA LYS A 91 -25.54 -3.98 4.13
C LYS A 91 -25.90 -2.55 3.73
N TYR A 92 -24.92 -1.65 3.66
CA TYR A 92 -25.13 -0.25 3.31
C TYR A 92 -25.10 0.03 1.80
N LYS A 93 -25.03 -1.01 0.95
CA LYS A 93 -25.01 -0.90 -0.52
C LYS A 93 -26.19 -0.07 -1.05
N ASP A 94 -27.39 -0.37 -0.59
CA ASP A 94 -28.61 0.31 -1.03
C ASP A 94 -28.56 1.80 -0.69
N GLY A 95 -28.02 2.14 0.49
CA GLY A 95 -27.81 3.54 0.90
C GLY A 95 -26.84 4.30 0.00
N ILE A 96 -25.76 3.66 -0.45
CA ILE A 96 -24.81 4.25 -1.41
C ILE A 96 -25.46 4.43 -2.78
N GLN A 97 -26.18 3.42 -3.27
CA GLN A 97 -26.88 3.51 -4.56
C GLN A 97 -27.93 4.63 -4.55
N GLU A 98 -28.63 4.81 -3.43
CA GLU A 98 -29.59 5.90 -3.27
C GLU A 98 -28.90 7.28 -3.28
N ILE A 99 -27.75 7.43 -2.62
CA ILE A 99 -26.96 8.67 -2.69
C ILE A 99 -26.56 8.97 -4.14
N ILE A 100 -26.09 7.98 -4.89
CA ILE A 100 -25.68 8.15 -6.28
C ILE A 100 -26.87 8.53 -7.18
N ARG A 101 -28.08 8.01 -6.89
CA ARG A 101 -29.30 8.34 -7.64
C ARG A 101 -29.83 9.74 -7.32
N THR A 102 -29.73 10.16 -6.07
CA THR A 102 -30.35 11.41 -5.57
C THR A 102 -29.44 12.63 -5.65
N THR A 103 -28.12 12.42 -5.67
CA THR A 103 -27.12 13.50 -5.61
C THR A 103 -26.24 13.54 -6.87
N CYS A 104 -25.36 14.55 -6.97
CA CYS A 104 -24.45 14.69 -8.11
C CYS A 104 -23.16 13.82 -8.01
N VAL A 105 -23.07 12.95 -7.00
CA VAL A 105 -21.92 12.07 -6.72
C VAL A 105 -21.87 10.91 -7.70
N ARG A 106 -20.66 10.59 -8.22
CA ARG A 106 -20.43 9.42 -9.07
C ARG A 106 -19.93 8.23 -8.24
N PRO A 107 -20.08 6.99 -8.75
CA PRO A 107 -19.49 5.80 -8.12
C PRO A 107 -17.98 5.95 -7.85
N ASN A 108 -17.24 6.57 -8.78
CA ASN A 108 -15.78 6.74 -8.67
C ASN A 108 -15.35 7.77 -7.61
N ASP A 109 -16.29 8.55 -7.06
CA ASP A 109 -15.99 9.52 -6.01
C ASP A 109 -15.87 8.85 -4.64
N PHE A 110 -16.29 7.58 -4.49
CA PHE A 110 -16.09 6.80 -3.29
C PHE A 110 -14.69 6.17 -3.27
N ASP A 111 -13.84 6.64 -2.36
CA ASP A 111 -12.50 6.08 -2.15
C ASP A 111 -12.53 4.83 -1.26
N SER A 112 -11.57 3.92 -1.47
CA SER A 112 -11.26 2.76 -0.62
C SER A 112 -11.23 3.10 0.89
N LYS A 113 -10.71 4.28 1.25
CA LYS A 113 -10.68 4.76 2.65
C LYS A 113 -12.07 5.10 3.19
N ALA A 114 -12.94 5.68 2.36
CA ALA A 114 -14.32 5.97 2.75
C ALA A 114 -15.10 4.68 2.95
N ILE A 115 -14.93 3.69 2.06
CA ILE A 115 -15.52 2.34 2.20
C ILE A 115 -15.02 1.65 3.48
N SER A 116 -13.71 1.69 3.75
CA SER A 116 -13.15 1.14 4.99
C SER A 116 -13.75 1.79 6.25
N LEU A 117 -14.08 3.08 6.20
CA LEU A 117 -14.69 3.79 7.33
C LEU A 117 -16.17 3.42 7.49
N LEU A 118 -16.90 3.28 6.38
CA LEU A 118 -18.28 2.76 6.38
C LEU A 118 -18.34 1.33 6.94
N ASP A 119 -17.35 0.49 6.68
CA ASP A 119 -17.26 -0.85 7.26
C ASP A 119 -17.16 -0.82 8.78
N VAL A 120 -16.33 0.06 9.33
CA VAL A 120 -16.22 0.24 10.79
C VAL A 120 -17.52 0.79 11.38
N LEU A 121 -18.20 1.70 10.68
CA LEU A 121 -19.51 2.21 11.09
C LEU A 121 -20.58 1.13 11.05
N GLN A 122 -20.54 0.25 10.05
CA GLN A 122 -21.45 -0.88 9.93
C GLN A 122 -21.24 -1.90 11.06
N GLN A 123 -19.98 -2.18 11.43
CA GLN A 123 -19.66 -3.05 12.58
C GLN A 123 -20.23 -2.49 13.90
N ARG A 124 -20.38 -1.17 13.99
CA ARG A 124 -20.98 -0.48 15.13
C ARG A 124 -22.50 -0.33 15.03
N GLY A 125 -23.11 -0.80 13.94
CA GLY A 125 -24.55 -0.69 13.69
C GLY A 125 -25.03 0.70 13.25
N ARG A 126 -24.11 1.58 12.82
CA ARG A 126 -24.41 2.98 12.41
C ARG A 126 -24.21 3.24 10.92
N GLY A 127 -24.09 2.20 10.09
CA GLY A 127 -23.89 2.35 8.64
C GLY A 127 -25.03 3.10 7.96
N ASP A 128 -26.28 2.73 8.25
CA ASP A 128 -27.47 3.34 7.63
C ASP A 128 -27.68 4.80 8.05
N GLU A 129 -27.32 5.16 9.29
CA GLU A 129 -27.31 6.55 9.75
C GLU A 129 -26.27 7.38 8.99
N ALA A 130 -25.08 6.83 8.78
CA ALA A 130 -24.01 7.49 8.07
C ALA A 130 -24.39 7.75 6.59
N CYS A 131 -25.03 6.79 5.93
CA CYS A 131 -25.55 6.98 4.56
C CYS A 131 -26.63 8.06 4.50
N ARG A 132 -27.55 8.11 5.47
CA ARG A 132 -28.57 9.19 5.54
C ARG A 132 -27.93 10.57 5.77
N HIS A 133 -26.95 10.66 6.67
CA HIS A 133 -26.21 11.90 6.91
C HIS A 133 -25.45 12.37 5.66
N LEU A 134 -24.82 11.44 4.93
CA LEU A 134 -24.19 11.73 3.64
C LEU A 134 -25.21 12.24 2.63
N ALA A 135 -26.34 11.56 2.44
CA ALA A 135 -27.38 11.99 1.50
C ALA A 135 -27.85 13.42 1.78
N GLN A 136 -28.14 13.74 3.04
CA GLN A 136 -28.56 15.08 3.46
C GLN A 136 -27.47 16.14 3.20
N SER A 137 -26.23 15.86 3.56
CA SER A 137 -25.11 16.80 3.39
C SER A 137 -24.80 17.06 1.91
N LEU A 138 -25.06 16.09 1.04
CA LEU A 138 -24.74 16.12 -0.38
C LEU A 138 -25.85 16.72 -1.25
N GLN A 139 -27.08 16.80 -0.73
CA GLN A 139 -28.23 17.31 -1.49
C GLN A 139 -28.12 18.79 -1.85
N GLU A 140 -27.45 19.59 -1.02
CA GLU A 140 -27.31 21.05 -1.20
C GLU A 140 -26.04 21.46 -1.97
N VAL A 141 -25.17 20.49 -2.31
CA VAL A 141 -23.85 20.78 -2.84
C VAL A 141 -23.81 20.52 -4.35
N SER A 142 -23.51 21.58 -5.12
CA SER A 142 -23.29 21.46 -6.55
C SER A 142 -21.91 20.88 -6.86
N ARG A 143 -21.81 20.12 -7.96
CA ARG A 143 -20.59 19.44 -8.41
C ARG A 143 -19.38 20.37 -8.51
N GLU A 144 -19.62 21.59 -8.99
CA GLU A 144 -18.61 22.61 -9.30
C GLU A 144 -17.91 23.19 -8.07
N LYS A 145 -18.56 23.15 -6.90
CA LYS A 145 -18.02 23.71 -5.66
C LYS A 145 -16.89 22.86 -5.07
N ILE A 146 -16.82 21.57 -5.41
CA ILE A 146 -15.88 20.62 -4.82
C ILE A 146 -14.93 20.10 -5.90
N THR A 147 -13.65 20.44 -5.76
CA THR A 147 -12.58 19.93 -6.64
C THR A 147 -12.24 18.47 -6.35
N ASN A 148 -12.27 18.07 -5.07
CA ASN A 148 -11.89 16.72 -4.64
C ASN A 148 -13.02 16.04 -3.87
N TRP A 149 -13.91 15.39 -4.63
CA TRP A 149 -15.07 14.68 -4.10
C TRP A 149 -14.70 13.54 -3.16
N ARG A 150 -13.64 12.79 -3.48
CA ARG A 150 -13.12 11.68 -2.64
C ARG A 150 -12.73 12.16 -1.24
N ALA A 151 -11.97 13.25 -1.16
CA ALA A 151 -11.58 13.84 0.12
C ALA A 151 -12.80 14.39 0.88
N TYR A 152 -13.73 15.04 0.17
CA TYR A 152 -14.91 15.64 0.79
C TYR A 152 -15.80 14.59 1.47
N ILE A 153 -16.15 13.50 0.78
CA ILE A 153 -16.95 12.40 1.34
C ILE A 153 -16.25 11.81 2.58
N TYR A 154 -14.94 11.61 2.51
CA TYR A 154 -14.17 11.10 3.64
C TYR A 154 -14.20 12.06 4.85
N THR A 155 -14.13 13.37 4.62
CA THR A 155 -14.22 14.36 5.70
C THR A 155 -15.60 14.42 6.35
N LEU A 156 -16.68 14.28 5.58
CA LEU A 156 -18.04 14.19 6.12
C LEU A 156 -18.22 12.97 7.02
N LEU A 157 -17.77 11.81 6.58
CA LEU A 157 -17.81 10.58 7.38
C LEU A 157 -16.96 10.68 8.65
N LYS A 158 -15.80 11.33 8.57
CA LYS A 158 -14.95 11.59 9.74
C LYS A 158 -15.63 12.51 10.76
N GLY A 159 -16.37 13.52 10.28
CA GLY A 159 -17.15 14.43 11.14
C GLY A 159 -18.33 13.75 11.82
N PHE A 160 -18.93 12.75 11.17
CA PHE A 160 -20.08 12.00 11.71
C PHE A 160 -19.74 11.15 12.94
N ASP A 161 -18.62 10.41 12.90
CA ASP A 161 -18.14 9.63 14.05
C ASP A 161 -16.61 9.63 14.14
N GLY A 162 -16.08 10.57 14.92
CA GLY A 162 -14.64 10.67 15.18
C GLY A 162 -14.06 9.44 15.88
N SER A 163 -14.88 8.70 16.65
CA SER A 163 -14.42 7.50 17.36
C SER A 163 -14.27 6.28 16.45
N ALA A 164 -15.05 6.21 15.35
CA ALA A 164 -14.89 5.19 14.32
C ALA A 164 -13.61 5.43 13.53
N TYR A 165 -13.35 6.70 13.20
CA TYR A 165 -12.13 7.11 12.54
C TYR A 165 -10.87 6.80 13.36
N THR A 166 -10.86 7.09 14.66
CA THR A 166 -9.71 6.77 15.51
C THR A 166 -9.45 5.28 15.58
N ALA A 167 -10.49 4.44 15.69
CA ALA A 167 -10.35 2.99 15.67
C ALA A 167 -9.73 2.48 14.35
N LEU A 168 -10.20 2.98 13.20
CA LEU A 168 -9.63 2.64 11.89
C LEU A 168 -8.16 3.05 11.78
N LYS A 169 -7.81 4.25 12.26
CA LYS A 169 -6.44 4.77 12.22
C LYS A 169 -5.51 3.98 13.13
N SER A 170 -5.93 3.67 14.36
CA SER A 170 -5.16 2.88 15.31
C SER A 170 -4.84 1.48 14.78
N GLY A 171 -5.76 0.87 14.02
CA GLY A 171 -5.52 -0.41 13.35
C GLY A 171 -4.43 -0.33 12.28
N LYS A 172 -4.52 0.64 11.36
CA LYS A 172 -3.54 0.82 10.28
C LYS A 172 -2.15 1.20 10.78
N ASP A 173 -2.08 2.04 11.81
CA ASP A 173 -0.81 2.46 12.40
C ASP A 173 -0.12 1.31 13.15
N SER A 174 -0.87 0.37 13.70
CA SER A 174 -0.34 -0.84 14.33
C SER A 174 0.20 -1.81 13.29
N GLU A 175 -0.56 -2.07 12.23
CA GLU A 175 -0.14 -2.97 11.15
C GLU A 175 1.08 -2.45 10.41
N SER A 176 1.10 -1.16 10.05
CA SER A 176 2.25 -0.54 9.38
C SER A 176 3.52 -0.60 10.25
N ARG A 177 3.37 -0.45 11.58
CA ARG A 177 4.50 -0.62 12.52
C ARG A 177 4.95 -2.06 12.61
N ARG A 178 4.04 -3.03 12.52
CA ARG A 178 4.36 -4.46 12.51
C ARG A 178 5.16 -4.84 11.26
N ILE A 179 4.71 -4.41 10.09
CA ILE A 179 5.40 -4.65 8.81
C ILE A 179 6.81 -4.06 8.83
N ARG A 180 6.97 -2.79 9.21
CA ARG A 180 8.29 -2.15 9.30
C ARG A 180 9.23 -2.83 10.30
N ARG A 181 8.69 -3.37 11.40
CA ARG A 181 9.49 -4.15 12.37
C ARG A 181 9.92 -5.50 11.80
N ALA A 182 9.04 -6.18 11.07
CA ALA A 182 9.36 -7.42 10.39
C ALA A 182 10.46 -7.21 9.34
N GLU A 183 10.31 -6.22 8.46
CA GLU A 183 11.33 -5.87 7.45
C GLU A 183 12.69 -5.53 8.07
N ARG A 184 12.69 -4.81 9.20
CA ARG A 184 13.94 -4.49 9.92
C ARG A 184 14.57 -5.73 10.57
N ALA A 185 13.75 -6.62 11.12
CA ALA A 185 14.24 -7.86 11.71
C ALA A 185 14.85 -8.76 10.63
N GLU A 186 14.22 -8.87 9.47
CA GLU A 186 14.74 -9.62 8.32
C GLU A 186 16.06 -9.03 7.81
N ARG A 187 16.16 -7.70 7.66
CA ARG A 187 17.42 -7.04 7.26
C ARG A 187 18.54 -7.29 8.27
N ASN A 188 18.24 -7.21 9.57
CA ASN A 188 19.22 -7.47 10.61
C ASN A 188 19.66 -8.94 10.63
N ALA A 189 18.73 -9.88 10.41
CA ALA A 189 19.04 -11.31 10.32
C ALA A 189 19.90 -11.62 9.09
N ALA A 190 19.61 -11.00 7.95
CA ALA A 190 20.42 -11.13 6.74
C ALA A 190 21.84 -10.56 6.93
N ALA A 191 21.98 -9.41 7.62
CA ALA A 191 23.28 -8.83 7.94
C ALA A 191 24.09 -9.74 8.89
N ALA A 192 23.46 -10.31 9.92
CA ALA A 192 24.12 -11.24 10.84
C ALA A 192 24.58 -12.53 10.14
N ALA A 193 23.79 -13.05 9.19
CA ALA A 193 24.16 -14.21 8.38
C ALA A 193 25.31 -13.92 7.40
N ALA A 194 25.43 -12.69 6.91
CA ALA A 194 26.53 -12.29 6.04
C ALA A 194 27.88 -12.25 6.79
N GLU A 195 27.89 -11.75 8.04
CA GLU A 195 29.10 -11.70 8.88
C GLU A 195 29.63 -13.10 9.23
N ASP A 196 28.76 -14.09 9.46
CA ASP A 196 29.17 -15.48 9.75
C ASP A 196 29.80 -16.19 8.52
N SER A 197 29.51 -15.70 7.32
CA SER A 197 30.08 -16.25 6.07
C SER A 197 31.48 -15.75 5.74
N LEU A 198 31.91 -14.64 6.38
CA LEU A 198 33.30 -14.17 6.34
C LEU A 198 34.08 -14.94 7.41
N GLY A 199 34.49 -16.16 7.06
CA GLY A 199 35.36 -16.99 7.91
C GLY A 199 36.57 -16.21 8.43
N PRO A 200 37.18 -16.64 9.55
CA PRO A 200 38.17 -15.86 10.29
C PRO A 200 39.23 -15.33 9.32
N ALA A 201 39.16 -14.03 9.06
CA ALA A 201 40.11 -13.34 8.22
C ALA A 201 41.49 -13.68 8.80
N GLN A 202 42.30 -14.40 8.03
CA GLN A 202 43.69 -14.60 8.39
C GLN A 202 44.31 -13.22 8.43
N VAL A 203 44.49 -12.72 9.65
CA VAL A 203 45.21 -11.49 9.97
C VAL A 203 46.63 -11.75 9.50
N GLN A 204 46.91 -11.40 8.24
CA GLN A 204 48.27 -11.21 7.80
C GLN A 204 48.71 -9.88 8.42
N GLU A 205 49.44 -10.02 9.52
CA GLU A 205 50.14 -8.99 10.25
C GLU A 205 51.08 -8.27 9.27
N THR A 206 50.60 -7.22 8.61
CA THR A 206 51.44 -6.36 7.78
C THR A 206 52.21 -5.43 8.70
N GLU A 207 53.39 -5.90 9.07
CA GLU A 207 54.44 -5.14 9.73
C GLU A 207 54.79 -3.88 8.91
N ALA A 208 54.67 -2.73 9.58
CA ALA A 208 55.37 -1.47 9.36
C ALA A 208 55.64 -0.95 7.93
N THR A 209 55.09 0.23 7.61
CA THR A 209 55.96 1.42 7.58
C THR A 209 55.16 2.71 7.73
N GLU A 210 55.39 3.33 8.88
CA GLU A 210 55.14 4.71 9.24
C GLU A 210 55.65 5.68 8.17
N LYS A 211 54.75 6.42 7.52
CA LYS A 211 55.10 7.69 6.88
C LYS A 211 53.93 8.66 6.97
N ALA A 212 53.98 9.50 7.98
CA ALA A 212 53.08 10.63 8.14
C ALA A 212 53.25 11.64 7.00
N PRO A 213 52.14 12.18 6.49
CA PRO A 213 52.12 13.59 6.13
C PRO A 213 51.15 14.37 7.02
N SER A 214 51.75 15.19 7.86
CA SER A 214 51.14 16.37 8.45
C SER A 214 50.68 17.32 7.34
N ILE A 215 49.37 17.48 7.13
CA ILE A 215 48.80 18.65 6.44
C ILE A 215 47.63 19.19 7.26
N ILE A 216 48.01 20.11 8.16
CA ILE A 216 47.55 21.51 8.21
C ILE A 216 46.04 21.75 8.01
N ALA A 217 45.48 22.23 9.12
CA ALA A 217 44.23 22.95 9.26
C ALA A 217 43.89 23.91 8.10
N LEU A 218 42.65 23.87 7.65
CA LEU A 218 41.99 25.03 7.07
C LEU A 218 40.56 25.15 7.60
N ALA A 219 40.42 25.95 8.65
CA ALA A 219 39.15 26.44 9.15
C ALA A 219 38.56 27.42 8.12
N ALA A 220 37.52 27.01 7.42
CA ALA A 220 36.68 27.91 6.63
C ALA A 220 35.43 28.27 7.44
N SER A 221 35.49 29.47 8.00
CA SER A 221 34.38 30.31 8.44
C SER A 221 33.16 30.22 7.51
N VAL A 222 32.01 29.82 8.05
CA VAL A 222 30.69 30.04 7.42
C VAL A 222 29.86 30.84 8.43
N GLY A 223 29.62 32.10 8.08
CA GLY A 223 28.90 33.06 8.91
C GLY A 223 27.39 32.79 9.00
N PRO A 224 26.72 33.40 10.00
CA PRO A 224 25.29 33.23 10.21
C PRO A 224 24.46 34.02 9.18
N PRO A 225 23.35 33.46 8.66
CA PRO A 225 22.42 34.21 7.84
C PRO A 225 21.62 35.22 8.68
N SER A 226 21.86 36.49 8.40
CA SER A 226 20.98 37.61 8.73
C SER A 226 19.58 37.34 8.16
N THR A 227 18.57 37.28 9.03
CA THR A 227 17.16 37.35 8.61
C THR A 227 16.54 38.58 9.26
N GLY A 228 16.61 39.70 8.55
CA GLY A 228 15.68 40.81 8.73
C GLY A 228 14.66 40.73 7.61
N ILE A 229 13.39 40.51 7.95
CA ILE A 229 12.25 40.86 7.10
C ILE A 229 11.22 41.52 8.01
N GLN A 230 10.82 42.72 7.57
CA GLN A 230 9.88 43.65 8.17
C GLN A 230 8.43 43.13 8.12
#